data_AF-A0A934CYM9-F1
#
_entry.id   AF-A0A934CYM9-F1
#
_cell.length_a   1.000
_cell.length_b   1.000
_cell.length_c   1.000
_cell.angle_alpha   90.00
_cell.angle_beta   90.00
_cell.angle_gamma   90.00
#
_symmetry.space_group_name_H-M   'P 1'
#
loop_
_entity.id
_entity.type
_entity.pdbx_description
1 polymer ?
#
loop_
_entity_poly.entity_id
_entity_poly.type
_entity_poly.pdbx_seq_one_letter_code
_entity_poly.pdbx_strand_id
1 'polypeptide(L)'
;MPQTLPTILVKKSDGTSVRMSWDEFNVYRTQNTINKTQPTSVETPNAELPAKEGEVLPATTAPVKEIFVDEAKYVRTVKNKTQNTINKTQRVDDRMQPSFRAHFVVTQWNQAEGNADNRKQIVSDVKVWTKDDSKSLLEDAVGEAVKTKSANVLPDKKDDLYDLFVKEIRFPIKDEMRGRLNSLAVSFVKGVRTEDQMRGYLQRSEADGGLGFSEEQTSAVIGAIKKVWHLASKQDLKTVARQPVVSKAPTIKQEIRQMVGSAVPRAGAKPLVQDVAKPKIEPTEKISLGPIDEIATMTLTDFRRLATGGIDSVQVLRDKFSALRKESVIIYLQALDAWFISPVYKDYQNLIKRAVNEGRKLTEVVGESGIKFEEFGKLAEVGKTI
;
A
#
# COMPACT_ATOMS: atom_id res chain seq x y z
N MET A 1 16.63 -47.38 -1.07
CA MET A 1 15.37 -46.69 -1.42
C MET A 1 15.74 -45.36 -2.06
N PRO A 2 15.58 -45.18 -3.38
CA PRO A 2 15.84 -43.89 -4.02
C PRO A 2 14.84 -42.84 -3.53
N GLN A 3 15.33 -41.67 -3.09
CA GLN A 3 14.48 -40.57 -2.65
C GLN A 3 13.78 -39.96 -3.87
N THR A 4 12.45 -40.01 -3.90
CA THR A 4 11.64 -39.36 -4.93
C THR A 4 11.70 -37.85 -4.73
N LEU A 5 12.26 -37.12 -5.69
CA LEU A 5 12.30 -35.66 -5.67
C LEU A 5 10.88 -35.09 -5.83
N PRO A 6 10.54 -33.99 -5.15
CA PRO A 6 9.22 -33.36 -5.27
C PRO A 6 9.01 -32.80 -6.68
N THR A 7 7.96 -33.26 -7.36
CA THR A 7 7.56 -32.79 -8.69
C THR A 7 6.36 -31.86 -8.62
N ILE A 8 6.31 -30.86 -9.50
CA ILE A 8 5.19 -29.93 -9.66
C ILE A 8 4.45 -30.19 -10.98
N LEU A 9 3.11 -30.10 -10.96
CA LEU A 9 2.27 -30.27 -12.14
C LEU A 9 2.15 -28.92 -12.87
N VAL A 10 2.62 -28.85 -14.13
CA VAL A 10 2.65 -27.63 -14.93
C VAL A 10 1.80 -27.83 -16.18
N LYS A 11 0.90 -26.88 -16.45
CA LYS A 11 0.03 -26.88 -17.64
C LYS A 11 0.73 -26.14 -18.79
N LYS A 12 0.93 -26.82 -19.92
CA LYS A 12 1.51 -26.29 -21.14
C LYS A 12 0.44 -25.55 -21.97
N SER A 13 0.88 -24.77 -22.96
CA SER A 13 -0.01 -24.04 -23.89
C SER A 13 -0.88 -24.96 -24.76
N ASP A 14 -0.45 -26.20 -24.97
CA ASP A 14 -1.20 -27.27 -25.64
C ASP A 14 -2.35 -27.85 -24.77
N GLY A 15 -2.51 -27.36 -23.53
CA GLY A 15 -3.52 -27.84 -22.58
C GLY A 15 -3.13 -29.10 -21.80
N THR A 16 -2.00 -29.74 -22.14
CA THR A 16 -1.49 -30.92 -21.43
C THR A 16 -0.85 -30.52 -20.10
N SER A 17 -0.91 -31.43 -19.12
CA SER A 17 -0.29 -31.23 -17.80
C SER A 17 0.85 -32.21 -17.61
N VAL A 18 2.04 -31.70 -17.31
CA VAL A 18 3.26 -32.51 -17.14
C VAL A 18 3.80 -32.29 -15.73
N ARG A 19 4.16 -33.38 -15.03
CA ARG A 19 4.90 -33.30 -13.77
C ARG A 19 6.38 -33.11 -14.09
N MET A 20 6.95 -32.01 -13.62
CA MET A 20 8.36 -31.69 -13.80
C MET A 20 9.00 -31.35 -12.45
N SER A 21 10.31 -31.59 -12.35
CA SER A 21 11.11 -31.16 -11.21
C SER A 21 11.23 -29.63 -11.17
N TRP A 22 11.66 -29.09 -10.03
CA TRP A 22 11.85 -27.64 -9.87
C TRP A 22 12.90 -27.08 -10.85
N ASP A 23 13.96 -27.84 -11.13
CA ASP A 23 15.02 -27.42 -12.05
C ASP A 23 14.51 -27.35 -13.50
N GLU A 24 13.73 -28.35 -13.93
CA GLU A 24 13.09 -28.35 -15.25
C GLU A 24 12.10 -27.19 -15.40
N PHE A 25 11.38 -26.84 -14.33
CA PHE A 25 10.44 -25.72 -14.36
C PHE A 25 11.11 -24.36 -14.57
N ASN A 26 12.30 -24.15 -14.00
CA ASN A 26 13.06 -22.91 -14.20
C ASN A 26 13.53 -22.77 -15.65
N VAL A 27 13.98 -23.87 -16.27
CA VAL A 27 14.31 -23.92 -17.69
C VAL A 27 13.08 -23.61 -18.54
N TYR A 28 11.93 -24.23 -18.24
CA TYR A 28 10.68 -23.98 -18.95
C TYR A 28 10.24 -22.51 -18.90
N ARG A 29 10.38 -21.85 -17.75
CA ARG A 29 10.06 -20.42 -17.59
C ARG A 29 10.93 -19.51 -18.45
N THR A 30 12.23 -19.78 -18.52
CA THR A 30 13.16 -18.97 -19.33
C THR A 30 12.89 -19.11 -20.83
N GLN A 31 12.61 -20.31 -21.32
CA GLN A 31 12.28 -20.54 -22.73
C GLN A 31 10.97 -19.86 -23.16
N ASN A 32 9.92 -19.93 -22.33
CA ASN A 32 8.65 -19.25 -22.63
C ASN A 32 8.77 -17.72 -22.65
N THR A 33 9.75 -17.15 -21.93
CA THR A 33 10.00 -15.71 -21.96
C THR A 33 10.65 -15.29 -23.28
N ILE A 34 11.55 -16.11 -23.82
CA ILE A 34 12.26 -15.83 -25.09
C ILE A 34 11.30 -15.95 -26.28
N ASN A 35 10.46 -16.98 -26.31
CA ASN A 35 9.53 -17.21 -27.43
C ASN A 35 8.42 -16.16 -27.52
N LYS A 36 8.13 -15.43 -26.42
CA LYS A 36 7.13 -14.36 -26.43
C LYS A 36 7.65 -13.05 -27.08
N THR A 37 8.96 -12.93 -27.30
CA THR A 37 9.58 -11.69 -27.81
C THR A 37 9.93 -11.74 -29.31
N GLN A 38 9.63 -12.83 -30.02
CA GLN A 38 9.73 -12.84 -31.49
C GLN A 38 8.37 -12.50 -32.12
N PRO A 39 8.26 -11.40 -32.90
CA PRO A 39 7.04 -11.09 -33.63
C PRO A 39 6.86 -12.10 -34.76
N THR A 40 5.81 -12.92 -34.67
CA THR A 40 5.36 -13.79 -35.74
C THR A 40 4.81 -12.93 -36.88
N SER A 41 5.62 -12.71 -37.92
CA SER A 41 5.18 -12.15 -39.19
C SER A 41 4.27 -13.16 -39.88
N VAL A 42 2.97 -12.93 -39.79
CA VAL A 42 1.96 -13.69 -40.54
C VAL A 42 1.92 -13.15 -41.97
N GLU A 43 2.39 -13.95 -42.91
CA GLU A 43 2.18 -13.74 -44.35
C GLU A 43 0.70 -13.98 -44.69
N THR A 44 0.04 -12.93 -45.18
CA THR A 44 -1.31 -13.01 -45.74
C THR A 44 -1.21 -13.31 -47.24
N PRO A 45 -2.00 -14.26 -47.80
CA PRO A 45 -2.01 -14.52 -49.23
C PRO A 45 -2.66 -13.36 -50.00
N ASN A 46 -1.96 -12.96 -51.06
CA ASN A 46 -2.17 -11.81 -51.91
C ASN A 46 -3.46 -11.95 -52.74
N ALA A 47 -4.39 -11.01 -52.60
CA ALA A 47 -5.57 -10.87 -53.46
C ALA A 47 -5.37 -9.67 -54.40
N GLU A 48 -5.38 -9.98 -55.68
CA GLU A 48 -5.05 -9.16 -56.83
C GLU A 48 -6.24 -8.29 -57.28
N LEU A 49 -6.09 -6.96 -57.30
CA LEU A 49 -6.98 -6.04 -58.03
C LEU A 49 -6.21 -4.77 -58.49
N PRO A 50 -6.65 -4.10 -59.58
CA PRO A 50 -5.76 -3.43 -60.50
C PRO A 50 -5.62 -1.91 -60.32
N ALA A 51 -4.46 -1.47 -60.83
CA ALA A 51 -4.00 -0.14 -61.22
C ALA A 51 -5.00 1.03 -61.25
N LYS A 52 -4.62 2.12 -60.55
CA LYS A 52 -4.81 3.49 -61.04
C LYS A 52 -3.54 4.31 -60.83
N GLU A 53 -3.07 4.86 -61.94
CA GLU A 53 -1.97 5.80 -62.10
C GLU A 53 -2.33 7.21 -61.63
N GLY A 54 -1.29 8.00 -61.31
CA GLY A 54 -1.34 9.44 -61.00
C GLY A 54 -0.44 9.75 -59.80
N GLU A 55 0.88 9.93 -60.01
CA GLU A 55 1.56 11.25 -60.00
C GLU A 55 1.00 12.20 -58.92
N VAL A 56 1.76 12.65 -57.90
CA VAL A 56 2.82 13.66 -57.98
C VAL A 56 3.74 13.56 -56.75
N LEU A 57 5.07 13.57 -56.95
CA LEU A 57 6.10 13.94 -55.96
C LEU A 57 6.34 15.46 -56.03
N PRO A 58 6.74 16.16 -54.94
CA PRO A 58 8.16 16.17 -54.59
C PRO A 58 8.52 16.26 -53.08
N ALA A 59 9.64 15.60 -52.79
CA ALA A 59 10.67 15.82 -51.76
C ALA A 59 10.45 16.86 -50.64
N THR A 60 10.73 16.42 -49.40
CA THR A 60 11.73 17.10 -48.56
C THR A 60 12.35 16.10 -47.58
N THR A 61 13.66 15.97 -47.74
CA THR A 61 14.64 15.20 -46.96
C THR A 61 14.90 15.81 -45.59
N ALA A 62 14.88 14.99 -44.54
CA ALA A 62 15.60 15.24 -43.29
C ALA A 62 16.13 13.90 -42.72
N PRO A 63 17.44 13.78 -42.40
CA PRO A 63 18.01 12.55 -41.88
C PRO A 63 17.77 12.46 -40.36
N VAL A 64 16.84 11.60 -39.95
CA VAL A 64 16.73 11.16 -38.55
C VAL A 64 17.85 10.16 -38.31
N LYS A 65 18.94 10.62 -37.69
CA LYS A 65 20.00 9.74 -37.20
C LYS A 65 19.41 8.80 -36.15
N GLU A 66 19.57 7.51 -36.42
CA GLU A 66 19.29 6.39 -35.54
C GLU A 66 19.99 6.58 -34.19
N ILE A 67 19.20 6.80 -33.14
CA ILE A 67 19.58 6.54 -31.75
C ILE A 67 18.78 5.31 -31.32
N PHE A 68 19.02 4.18 -31.97
CA PHE A 68 18.63 2.89 -31.43
C PHE A 68 19.79 2.38 -30.60
N VAL A 69 19.69 2.62 -29.29
CA VAL A 69 20.57 1.99 -28.31
C VAL A 69 20.24 0.51 -28.28
N ASP A 70 21.24 -0.29 -28.62
CA ASP A 70 21.26 -1.75 -28.69
C ASP A 70 21.01 -2.35 -27.27
N GLU A 71 19.75 -2.41 -26.82
CA GLU A 71 19.34 -2.84 -25.46
C GLU A 71 19.87 -4.22 -25.07
N ALA A 72 20.19 -5.08 -26.05
CA ALA A 72 20.77 -6.40 -25.83
C ALA A 72 22.18 -6.38 -25.22
N LYS A 73 22.93 -5.27 -25.32
CA LYS A 73 24.27 -5.16 -24.73
C LYS A 73 24.26 -4.68 -23.28
N TYR A 74 23.24 -3.95 -22.82
CA TYR A 74 23.17 -3.46 -21.44
C TYR A 74 22.78 -4.55 -20.43
N VAL A 75 22.04 -5.58 -20.87
CA VAL A 75 21.60 -6.68 -19.98
C VAL A 75 22.74 -7.66 -19.63
N ARG A 76 23.81 -7.73 -20.44
CA ARG A 76 24.95 -8.62 -20.17
C ARG A 76 25.93 -8.06 -19.13
N THR A 77 26.08 -6.74 -19.00
CA THR A 77 27.01 -6.14 -18.04
C THR A 77 26.49 -6.14 -16.60
N VAL A 78 25.17 -6.18 -16.38
CA VAL A 78 24.59 -6.19 -15.03
C VAL A 78 24.57 -7.59 -14.39
N LYS A 79 24.55 -8.67 -15.17
CA LYS A 79 24.52 -10.05 -14.63
C LYS A 79 25.87 -10.58 -14.14
N ASN A 80 26.99 -10.08 -14.68
CA ASN A 80 28.32 -10.59 -14.30
C ASN A 80 28.85 -10.01 -12.97
N LYS A 81 28.23 -8.97 -12.42
CA LYS A 81 28.67 -8.37 -11.14
C LYS A 81 28.02 -9.01 -9.90
N THR A 82 26.95 -9.79 -10.08
CA THR A 82 26.20 -10.40 -8.96
C THR A 82 26.58 -11.87 -8.70
N GLN A 83 27.23 -12.55 -9.65
CA GLN A 83 27.72 -13.92 -9.43
C GLN A 83 29.12 -13.99 -8.77
N ASN A 84 29.88 -12.89 -8.74
CA ASN A 84 31.23 -12.90 -8.18
C ASN A 84 31.29 -12.64 -6.66
N THR A 85 30.14 -12.40 -6.01
CA THR A 85 30.05 -12.09 -4.57
C THR A 85 29.53 -13.28 -3.74
N ILE A 86 29.05 -14.35 -4.37
CA ILE A 86 28.46 -15.52 -3.68
C ILE A 86 29.49 -16.66 -3.52
N ASN A 87 30.53 -16.71 -4.35
CA ASN A 87 31.56 -17.77 -4.29
C ASN A 87 32.73 -17.49 -3.32
N LYS A 88 32.67 -16.43 -2.50
CA LYS A 88 33.76 -16.07 -1.57
C LYS A 88 33.45 -16.33 -0.09
N THR A 89 32.24 -16.80 0.25
CA THR A 89 31.85 -17.05 1.65
C THR A 89 31.77 -18.53 2.03
N GLN A 90 32.25 -19.43 1.16
CA GLN A 90 32.19 -20.87 1.41
C GLN A 90 33.55 -21.53 1.15
N ARG A 91 34.60 -21.01 1.79
CA ARG A 91 35.92 -21.65 1.85
C ARG A 91 36.83 -21.04 2.93
N VAL A 92 36.36 -20.96 4.17
CA VAL A 92 37.24 -20.79 5.35
C VAL A 92 36.64 -21.56 6.54
N ASP A 93 36.62 -22.88 6.43
CA ASP A 93 36.49 -23.79 7.59
C ASP A 93 37.54 -24.87 7.40
N ASP A 94 38.78 -24.54 7.74
CA ASP A 94 39.77 -25.45 8.33
C ASP A 94 41.10 -24.72 8.51
N ARG A 95 41.65 -24.81 9.72
CA ARG A 95 42.91 -24.26 10.24
C ARG A 95 42.84 -22.84 10.82
N MET A 96 42.62 -22.74 12.14
CA MET A 96 43.70 -22.42 13.08
C MET A 96 43.22 -22.46 14.54
N GLN A 97 44.19 -22.72 15.42
CA GLN A 97 44.10 -23.11 16.82
C GLN A 97 43.60 -22.02 17.82
N PRO A 98 43.33 -22.41 19.09
CA PRO A 98 42.65 -21.57 20.06
C PRO A 98 43.63 -20.81 20.96
N SER A 99 43.68 -19.49 20.86
CA SER A 99 44.24 -18.65 21.93
C SER A 99 43.90 -17.17 21.74
N PHE A 100 42.68 -16.75 22.09
CA PHE A 100 42.46 -15.36 22.49
C PHE A 100 41.55 -15.32 23.71
N ARG A 101 42.24 -15.34 24.85
CA ARG A 101 41.72 -15.00 26.18
C ARG A 101 41.40 -13.50 26.14
N ALA A 102 40.13 -13.17 25.90
CA ALA A 102 39.66 -11.79 25.97
C ALA A 102 39.76 -11.31 27.42
N HIS A 103 40.78 -10.50 27.68
CA HIS A 103 40.83 -9.62 28.85
C HIS A 103 39.70 -8.60 28.73
N PHE A 104 38.59 -8.86 29.43
CA PHE A 104 37.62 -7.84 29.75
C PHE A 104 38.29 -6.85 30.70
N VAL A 105 38.65 -5.68 30.18
CA VAL A 105 39.07 -4.53 30.98
C VAL A 105 37.83 -4.03 31.72
N VAL A 106 37.67 -4.51 32.94
CA VAL A 106 36.80 -3.92 33.95
C VAL A 106 37.41 -2.57 34.31
N THR A 107 36.82 -1.49 33.80
CA THR A 107 37.09 -0.14 34.30
C THR A 107 36.69 -0.05 35.77
N GLN A 108 37.72 0.04 36.61
CA GLN A 108 37.64 0.44 38.03
C GLN A 108 36.84 1.74 38.16
N TRP A 109 35.71 1.67 38.84
CA TRP A 109 35.12 2.80 39.55
C TRP A 109 35.58 2.71 41.00
N ASN A 110 36.63 3.49 41.32
CA ASN A 110 37.08 3.68 42.69
C ASN A 110 36.15 4.69 43.41
N GLN A 111 35.60 4.22 44.52
CA GLN A 111 35.72 4.81 45.85
C GLN A 111 35.38 6.31 45.98
N ALA A 112 34.11 6.57 46.29
CA ALA A 112 33.73 7.68 47.17
C ALA A 112 33.13 7.07 48.44
N GLU A 113 33.96 7.01 49.48
CA GLU A 113 33.53 6.69 50.84
C GLU A 113 32.77 7.88 51.42
N GLY A 114 31.68 7.59 52.13
CA GLY A 114 30.98 8.56 52.97
C GLY A 114 29.49 8.61 52.69
N ASN A 115 28.72 7.73 53.34
CA ASN A 115 27.66 8.08 54.30
C ASN A 115 26.86 6.81 54.64
N ALA A 116 27.33 6.07 55.65
CA ALA A 116 26.61 4.94 56.21
C ALA A 116 25.64 5.48 57.26
N ASP A 117 24.37 5.68 56.89
CA ASP A 117 23.20 5.69 57.79
C ASP A 117 21.93 6.01 56.99
N ASN A 118 21.39 5.02 56.24
CA ASN A 118 19.96 4.90 55.89
C ASN A 118 19.70 3.74 54.91
N ARG A 119 20.00 2.51 55.30
CA ARG A 119 19.61 1.31 54.53
C ARG A 119 18.93 0.28 55.44
N LYS A 120 17.82 0.67 56.04
CA LYS A 120 16.84 -0.25 56.61
C LYS A 120 15.50 -0.04 55.87
N GLN A 121 14.90 -1.16 55.47
CA GLN A 121 13.56 -1.32 54.89
C GLN A 121 13.35 -0.92 53.43
N ILE A 122 13.87 -1.74 52.51
CA ILE A 122 13.08 -2.15 51.33
C ILE A 122 13.27 -3.67 51.21
N VAL A 123 12.48 -4.42 51.99
CA VAL A 123 12.27 -5.84 51.74
C VAL A 123 11.25 -5.89 50.62
N SER A 124 11.71 -6.15 49.41
CA SER A 124 10.86 -6.39 48.26
C SER A 124 10.02 -7.65 48.51
N ASP A 125 8.71 -7.51 48.47
CA ASP A 125 7.77 -8.62 48.33
C ASP A 125 8.11 -9.40 47.06
N VAL A 126 8.82 -10.51 47.24
CA VAL A 126 9.04 -11.49 46.18
C VAL A 126 7.68 -12.18 45.96
N LYS A 127 6.94 -11.71 44.97
CA LYS A 127 5.69 -12.36 44.54
C LYS A 127 6.02 -13.78 44.09
N VAL A 128 5.71 -14.76 44.95
CA VAL A 128 5.82 -16.19 44.65
C VAL A 128 4.78 -16.50 43.57
N TRP A 129 5.24 -16.91 42.38
CA TRP A 129 4.36 -17.32 41.28
C TRP A 129 3.60 -18.58 41.71
N THR A 130 2.28 -18.47 41.83
CA THR A 130 1.39 -19.62 42.06
C THR A 130 1.12 -20.33 40.73
N LYS A 131 0.76 -21.62 40.77
CA LYS A 131 0.46 -22.41 39.55
C LYS A 131 -0.65 -21.79 38.69
N ASP A 132 -1.53 -21.00 39.30
CA ASP A 132 -2.64 -20.34 38.60
C ASP A 132 -2.22 -19.13 37.74
N ASP A 133 -1.05 -18.52 37.98
CA ASP A 133 -0.52 -17.41 37.15
C ASP A 133 -0.02 -17.91 35.76
N SER A 134 -0.02 -19.23 35.51
CA SER A 134 0.30 -19.83 34.20
C SER A 134 -0.91 -20.06 33.29
N LYS A 135 -2.13 -19.81 33.78
CA LYS A 135 -3.34 -19.88 32.95
C LYS A 135 -3.39 -18.67 32.03
N SER A 136 -3.21 -18.92 30.74
CA SER A 136 -3.26 -17.89 29.70
C SER A 136 -4.64 -17.23 29.69
N LEU A 137 -4.68 -15.90 29.83
CA LEU A 137 -5.91 -15.09 29.76
C LEU A 137 -6.71 -15.26 28.44
N LEU A 138 -6.11 -15.92 27.44
CA LEU A 138 -6.75 -16.26 26.17
C LEU A 138 -7.60 -17.54 26.22
N GLU A 139 -7.40 -18.43 27.19
CA GLU A 139 -8.12 -19.73 27.21
C GLU A 139 -9.49 -19.64 27.90
N ASP A 140 -9.66 -18.80 28.92
CA ASP A 140 -10.94 -18.66 29.63
C ASP A 140 -11.99 -17.87 28.80
N ALA A 141 -11.58 -17.11 27.77
CA ALA A 141 -12.50 -16.34 26.92
C ALA A 141 -13.14 -17.16 25.77
N VAL A 142 -12.63 -18.36 25.47
CA VAL A 142 -13.13 -19.16 24.32
C VAL A 142 -14.34 -20.01 24.71
N GLY A 143 -14.50 -20.36 25.99
CA GLY A 143 -15.60 -21.20 26.48
C GLY A 143 -16.96 -20.49 26.59
N GLU A 144 -16.97 -19.19 26.90
CA GLU A 144 -18.21 -18.44 27.17
C GLU A 144 -18.81 -17.75 25.92
N ALA A 145 -18.02 -17.59 24.85
CA ALA A 145 -18.46 -16.97 23.60
C ALA A 145 -19.35 -17.86 22.71
N VAL A 146 -19.57 -19.14 23.07
CA VAL A 146 -20.30 -20.11 22.21
C VAL A 146 -21.82 -20.10 22.46
N LYS A 147 -22.34 -19.36 23.46
CA LYS A 147 -23.77 -19.39 23.83
C LYS A 147 -24.60 -18.16 23.48
N THR A 148 -24.04 -17.11 22.87
CA THR A 148 -24.85 -16.03 22.32
C THR A 148 -25.34 -16.42 20.92
N LYS A 149 -26.65 -16.67 20.81
CA LYS A 149 -27.34 -16.86 19.54
C LYS A 149 -27.00 -15.70 18.61
N SER A 150 -26.24 -16.01 17.57
CA SER A 150 -25.73 -15.10 16.54
C SER A 150 -26.86 -14.28 15.91
N ALA A 151 -26.93 -12.99 16.27
CA ALA A 151 -27.52 -12.01 15.39
C ALA A 151 -26.68 -11.97 14.10
N ASN A 152 -27.34 -11.99 12.94
CA ASN A 152 -26.79 -12.11 11.58
C ASN A 152 -25.54 -11.25 11.32
N VAL A 153 -24.38 -11.75 11.71
CA VAL A 153 -23.10 -11.43 11.09
C VAL A 153 -23.15 -12.02 9.68
N LEU A 154 -22.62 -11.32 8.67
CA LEU A 154 -22.47 -11.89 7.33
C LEU A 154 -21.93 -13.32 7.47
N PRO A 155 -22.53 -14.32 6.81
CA PRO A 155 -22.02 -15.66 6.90
C PRO A 155 -20.57 -15.67 6.40
N ASP A 156 -19.62 -15.93 7.32
CA ASP A 156 -18.19 -16.06 6.99
C ASP A 156 -17.96 -17.20 5.98
N LYS A 157 -18.91 -18.13 5.89
CA LYS A 157 -18.89 -19.25 4.97
C LYS A 157 -19.49 -18.80 3.64
N LYS A 158 -18.65 -18.85 2.61
CA LYS A 158 -18.97 -18.59 1.20
C LYS A 158 -20.17 -19.39 0.69
N ASP A 159 -20.52 -20.49 1.35
CA ASP A 159 -21.60 -21.39 0.94
C ASP A 159 -22.99 -20.86 1.33
N ASP A 160 -23.12 -20.13 2.44
CA ASP A 160 -24.43 -19.68 2.92
C ASP A 160 -25.01 -18.53 2.08
N LEU A 161 -24.15 -17.74 1.43
CA LEU A 161 -24.58 -16.69 0.49
C LEU A 161 -25.30 -17.31 -0.72
N TYR A 162 -24.82 -18.45 -1.19
CA TYR A 162 -25.39 -19.13 -2.35
C TYR A 162 -26.83 -19.58 -2.09
N ASP A 163 -27.10 -20.17 -0.92
CA ASP A 163 -28.45 -20.65 -0.57
C ASP A 163 -29.46 -19.50 -0.47
N LEU A 164 -29.02 -18.34 0.04
CA LEU A 164 -29.84 -17.12 0.05
C LEU A 164 -30.16 -16.64 -1.37
N PHE A 165 -29.20 -16.71 -2.29
CA PHE A 165 -29.42 -16.32 -3.69
C PHE A 165 -30.35 -17.28 -4.42
N VAL A 166 -30.14 -18.59 -4.27
CA VAL A 166 -31.00 -19.61 -4.91
C VAL A 166 -32.44 -19.49 -4.44
N LYS A 167 -32.67 -19.10 -3.19
CA LYS A 167 -34.02 -18.88 -2.67
C LYS A 167 -34.74 -17.69 -3.32
N GLU A 168 -34.00 -16.66 -3.73
CA GLU A 168 -34.56 -15.47 -4.37
C GLU A 168 -34.73 -15.65 -5.90
N ILE A 169 -33.90 -16.49 -6.51
CA ILE A 169 -33.94 -16.78 -7.94
C ILE A 169 -35.06 -17.78 -8.25
N ARG A 170 -35.98 -17.40 -9.15
CA ARG A 170 -37.18 -18.20 -9.49
C ARG A 170 -36.95 -19.31 -10.53
N PHE A 171 -35.74 -19.47 -11.04
CA PHE A 171 -35.44 -20.43 -12.11
C PHE A 171 -34.40 -21.48 -11.66
N PRO A 172 -34.51 -22.73 -12.13
CA PRO A 172 -33.58 -23.80 -11.76
C PRO A 172 -32.20 -23.57 -12.38
N ILE A 173 -31.15 -23.75 -11.59
CA ILE A 173 -29.75 -23.63 -12.00
C ILE A 173 -29.13 -25.03 -11.95
N LYS A 174 -28.41 -25.43 -13.01
CA LYS A 174 -27.67 -26.70 -13.05
C LYS A 174 -26.64 -26.77 -11.91
N ASP A 175 -26.45 -27.94 -11.32
CA ASP A 175 -25.54 -28.12 -10.18
C ASP A 175 -24.07 -27.80 -10.51
N GLU A 176 -23.66 -28.03 -11.76
CA GLU A 176 -22.32 -27.71 -12.25
C GLU A 176 -22.03 -26.20 -12.29
N MET A 177 -23.08 -25.38 -12.40
CA MET A 177 -22.98 -23.92 -12.51
C MET A 177 -22.92 -23.22 -11.15
N ARG A 178 -23.24 -23.93 -10.07
CA ARG A 178 -23.33 -23.34 -8.72
C ARG A 178 -22.00 -22.76 -8.25
N GLY A 179 -20.92 -23.53 -8.41
CA GLY A 179 -19.57 -23.10 -7.99
C GLY A 179 -19.08 -21.86 -8.75
N ARG A 180 -19.39 -21.78 -10.05
CA ARG A 180 -19.04 -20.62 -10.89
C ARG A 180 -19.85 -19.40 -10.50
N LEU A 181 -21.17 -19.55 -10.33
CA LEU A 181 -22.05 -18.46 -9.91
C LEU A 181 -21.66 -17.92 -8.53
N ASN A 182 -21.34 -18.80 -7.57
CA ASN A 182 -20.91 -18.38 -6.24
C ASN A 182 -19.59 -17.58 -6.31
N SER A 183 -18.60 -18.08 -7.05
CA SER A 183 -17.33 -17.37 -7.25
C SER A 183 -17.53 -15.99 -7.90
N LEU A 184 -18.47 -15.89 -8.85
CA LEU A 184 -18.82 -14.63 -9.50
C LEU A 184 -19.51 -13.67 -8.53
N ALA A 185 -20.49 -14.15 -7.75
CA ALA A 185 -21.19 -13.37 -6.74
C ALA A 185 -20.24 -12.81 -5.67
N VAL A 186 -19.35 -13.64 -5.12
CA VAL A 186 -18.34 -13.22 -4.13
C VAL A 186 -17.42 -12.14 -4.70
N SER A 187 -16.98 -12.27 -5.94
CA SER A 187 -16.12 -11.25 -6.56
C SER A 187 -16.82 -9.90 -6.77
N PHE A 188 -18.11 -9.94 -7.10
CA PHE A 188 -18.93 -8.75 -7.29
C PHE A 188 -19.18 -8.06 -5.95
N VAL A 189 -19.51 -8.84 -4.92
CA VAL A 189 -19.66 -8.39 -3.54
C VAL A 189 -18.37 -7.73 -3.01
N LYS A 190 -17.20 -8.28 -3.36
CA LYS A 190 -15.90 -7.70 -3.00
C LYS A 190 -15.51 -6.45 -3.81
N GLY A 191 -16.34 -6.01 -4.75
CA GLY A 191 -16.04 -4.87 -5.63
C GLY A 191 -14.92 -5.14 -6.65
N VAL A 192 -14.52 -6.40 -6.83
CA VAL A 192 -13.48 -6.78 -7.81
C VAL A 192 -14.01 -6.70 -9.24
N ARG A 193 -15.32 -6.89 -9.42
CA ARG A 193 -15.99 -6.86 -10.73
C ARG A 193 -17.08 -5.81 -10.76
N THR A 194 -17.19 -5.11 -11.88
CA THR A 194 -18.30 -4.18 -12.16
C THR A 194 -19.55 -4.94 -12.61
N GLU A 195 -20.70 -4.27 -12.60
CA GLU A 195 -21.98 -4.84 -13.04
C GLU A 195 -21.95 -5.27 -14.50
N ASP A 196 -21.30 -4.50 -15.37
CA ASP A 196 -21.17 -4.81 -16.80
C ASP A 196 -20.30 -6.05 -17.04
N GLN A 197 -19.21 -6.19 -16.27
CA GLN A 197 -18.37 -7.40 -16.31
C GLN A 197 -19.14 -8.63 -15.84
N MET A 198 -19.97 -8.49 -14.80
CA MET A 198 -20.82 -9.56 -14.31
C MET A 198 -21.87 -9.96 -15.35
N ARG A 199 -22.53 -8.98 -15.99
CA ARG A 199 -23.48 -9.21 -17.08
C ARG A 199 -22.84 -9.96 -18.24
N GLY A 200 -21.65 -9.53 -18.68
CA GLY A 200 -20.92 -10.20 -19.75
C GLY A 200 -20.54 -11.65 -19.41
N TYR A 201 -20.18 -11.94 -18.16
CA TYR A 201 -19.90 -13.32 -17.72
C TYR A 201 -21.15 -14.19 -17.63
N LEU A 202 -22.26 -13.63 -17.15
CA LEU A 202 -23.53 -14.34 -17.02
C LEU A 202 -24.13 -14.72 -18.38
N GLN A 203 -24.06 -13.80 -19.36
CA GLN A 203 -24.59 -14.00 -20.71
C GLN A 203 -23.69 -14.85 -21.63
N ARG A 204 -22.39 -14.93 -21.33
CA ARG A 204 -21.44 -15.71 -22.14
C ARG A 204 -21.80 -17.19 -22.16
N SER A 205 -21.58 -17.86 -23.30
CA SER A 205 -21.91 -19.28 -23.49
C SER A 205 -21.16 -20.17 -22.50
N GLU A 206 -21.74 -21.35 -22.22
CA GLU A 206 -21.09 -22.37 -21.37
C GLU A 206 -19.75 -22.85 -21.95
N ALA A 207 -19.64 -22.91 -23.29
CA ALA A 207 -18.42 -23.29 -23.99
C ALA A 207 -17.27 -22.29 -23.77
N ASP A 208 -17.59 -21.00 -23.69
CA ASP A 208 -16.62 -19.93 -23.44
C ASP A 208 -16.37 -19.66 -21.94
N GLY A 209 -16.84 -20.56 -21.07
CA GLY A 209 -16.69 -20.46 -19.62
C GLY A 209 -17.65 -19.49 -18.93
N GLY A 210 -18.73 -19.07 -19.61
CA GLY A 210 -19.83 -18.32 -19.02
C GLY A 210 -20.92 -19.21 -18.41
N LEU A 211 -22.08 -18.61 -18.15
CA LEU A 211 -23.26 -19.27 -17.55
C LEU A 211 -24.44 -19.41 -18.53
N GLY A 212 -24.39 -18.77 -19.70
CA GLY A 212 -25.40 -18.87 -20.75
C GLY A 212 -26.78 -18.36 -20.34
N PHE A 213 -26.85 -17.42 -19.38
CA PHE A 213 -28.12 -16.87 -18.92
C PHE A 213 -28.70 -15.88 -19.93
N SER A 214 -30.02 -15.87 -20.04
CA SER A 214 -30.72 -14.83 -20.80
C SER A 214 -30.54 -13.46 -20.14
N GLU A 215 -30.83 -12.39 -20.87
CA GLU A 215 -30.75 -11.03 -20.32
C GLU A 215 -31.69 -10.82 -19.12
N GLU A 216 -32.88 -11.41 -19.18
CA GLU A 216 -33.85 -11.41 -18.09
C GLU A 216 -33.33 -12.17 -16.85
N GLN A 217 -32.74 -13.36 -17.05
CA GLN A 217 -32.14 -14.13 -15.97
C GLN A 217 -30.95 -13.40 -15.35
N THR A 218 -30.13 -12.75 -16.19
CA THR A 218 -28.95 -12.00 -15.77
C THR A 218 -29.34 -10.82 -14.88
N SER A 219 -30.33 -10.04 -15.29
CA SER A 219 -30.83 -8.92 -14.48
C SER A 219 -31.48 -9.39 -13.17
N ALA A 220 -32.21 -10.50 -13.18
CA ALA A 220 -32.77 -11.10 -11.97
C ALA A 220 -31.68 -11.53 -10.96
N VAL A 221 -30.60 -12.15 -11.43
CA VAL A 221 -29.45 -12.57 -10.59
C VAL A 221 -28.75 -11.36 -9.98
N ILE A 222 -28.44 -10.34 -10.79
CA ILE A 222 -27.78 -9.11 -10.29
C ILE A 222 -28.67 -8.41 -9.26
N GLY A 223 -29.99 -8.35 -9.50
CA GLY A 223 -30.97 -7.80 -8.58
C GLY A 223 -31.01 -8.56 -7.23
N ALA A 224 -31.02 -9.88 -7.28
CA ALA A 224 -30.97 -10.73 -6.09
C ALA A 224 -29.68 -10.49 -5.28
N ILE A 225 -28.53 -10.38 -5.95
CA ILE A 225 -27.24 -10.16 -5.30
C ILE A 225 -27.18 -8.78 -4.62
N LYS A 226 -27.62 -7.72 -5.31
CA LYS A 226 -27.72 -6.38 -4.74
C LYS A 226 -28.65 -6.34 -3.53
N LYS A 227 -29.80 -7.04 -3.60
CA LYS A 227 -30.76 -7.10 -2.49
C LYS A 227 -30.15 -7.71 -1.24
N VAL A 228 -29.53 -8.89 -1.34
CA VAL A 228 -28.85 -9.54 -0.19
C VAL A 228 -27.70 -8.68 0.33
N TRP A 229 -26.91 -8.07 -0.55
CA TRP A 229 -25.82 -7.18 -0.16
C TRP A 229 -26.30 -5.95 0.62
N HIS A 230 -27.37 -5.30 0.17
CA HIS A 230 -27.96 -4.18 0.90
C HIS A 230 -28.57 -4.60 2.24
N LEU A 231 -29.13 -5.81 2.34
CA LEU A 231 -29.61 -6.34 3.63
C LEU A 231 -28.45 -6.58 4.61
N ALA A 232 -27.35 -7.14 4.13
CA ALA A 232 -26.14 -7.34 4.93
C ALA A 232 -25.53 -6.01 5.40
N SER A 233 -25.35 -5.06 4.48
CA SER A 233 -24.72 -3.77 4.80
C SER A 233 -25.57 -2.86 5.71
N LYS A 234 -26.92 -2.98 5.68
CA LYS A 234 -27.79 -2.23 6.60
C LYS A 234 -27.78 -2.74 8.05
N GLN A 235 -27.33 -3.98 8.30
CA GLN A 235 -27.29 -4.53 9.67
C GLN A 235 -26.17 -3.88 10.50
N ASP A 236 -25.07 -3.45 9.86
CA ASP A 236 -23.92 -2.85 10.57
C ASP A 236 -24.16 -1.39 11.00
N LEU A 237 -25.15 -0.70 10.44
CA LEU A 237 -25.42 0.71 10.76
C LEU A 237 -26.36 0.93 11.95
N LYS A 238 -26.89 -0.14 12.59
CA LYS A 238 -27.88 0.01 13.68
C LYS A 238 -27.30 -0.04 15.11
N THR A 239 -25.98 -0.23 15.27
CA THR A 239 -25.38 -0.41 16.61
C THR A 239 -24.24 0.57 16.93
N VAL A 240 -24.43 1.88 16.73
CA VAL A 240 -23.76 2.90 17.55
C VAL A 240 -24.64 4.15 17.62
N ALA A 241 -25.74 4.09 18.38
CA ALA A 241 -26.38 5.30 18.87
C ALA A 241 -25.49 5.91 19.98
N ARG A 242 -24.43 6.63 19.57
CA ARG A 242 -23.65 7.48 20.47
C ARG A 242 -24.55 8.62 20.93
N GLN A 243 -24.72 8.72 22.24
CA GLN A 243 -25.38 9.85 22.89
C GLN A 243 -24.70 11.16 22.47
N PRO A 244 -25.46 12.26 22.30
CA PRO A 244 -24.90 13.57 22.01
C PRO A 244 -24.12 14.06 23.24
N VAL A 245 -22.79 14.08 23.13
CA VAL A 245 -21.95 14.74 24.14
C VAL A 245 -22.04 16.25 23.90
N VAL A 246 -22.79 16.92 24.77
CA VAL A 246 -22.94 18.37 24.83
C VAL A 246 -21.60 19.00 25.25
N SER A 247 -20.81 19.48 24.30
CA SER A 247 -19.64 20.32 24.58
C SER A 247 -20.05 21.79 24.59
N LYS A 248 -20.08 22.37 25.80
CA LYS A 248 -20.28 23.81 26.04
C LYS A 248 -19.09 24.59 25.49
N ALA A 249 -19.36 25.58 24.63
CA ALA A 249 -18.38 26.52 24.13
C ALA A 249 -18.01 27.57 25.21
N PRO A 250 -16.73 27.95 25.38
CA PRO A 250 -16.36 29.13 26.16
C PRO A 250 -16.39 30.37 25.27
N THR A 251 -17.30 31.29 25.60
CA THR A 251 -17.37 32.66 25.07
C THR A 251 -16.16 33.47 25.53
N ILE A 252 -15.25 33.78 24.61
CA ILE A 252 -14.14 34.71 24.84
C ILE A 252 -14.64 36.13 24.55
N LYS A 253 -14.84 36.92 25.60
CA LYS A 253 -15.00 38.38 25.52
C LYS A 253 -13.64 39.01 25.25
N GLN A 254 -13.48 39.70 24.12
CA GLN A 254 -12.36 40.60 23.89
C GLN A 254 -12.78 42.04 24.23
N GLU A 255 -12.22 42.56 25.33
CA GLU A 255 -12.13 44.00 25.59
C GLU A 255 -10.98 44.56 24.76
N ILE A 256 -11.30 45.42 23.79
CA ILE A 256 -10.30 46.26 23.12
C ILE A 256 -10.23 47.58 23.89
N ARG A 257 -9.14 47.73 24.64
CA ARG A 257 -8.76 48.95 25.35
C ARG A 257 -8.23 49.96 24.32
N GLN A 258 -9.02 51.00 24.08
CA GLN A 258 -8.58 52.24 23.44
C GLN A 258 -7.59 52.95 24.37
N MET A 259 -6.38 53.24 23.90
CA MET A 259 -5.64 54.41 24.38
C MET A 259 -5.01 55.18 23.22
N VAL A 260 -5.30 56.46 23.30
CA VAL A 260 -5.00 57.60 22.44
C VAL A 260 -3.50 57.89 22.40
N GLY A 261 -3.00 58.31 21.24
CA GLY A 261 -1.66 58.87 21.08
C GLY A 261 -1.57 59.69 19.79
N SER A 262 -2.10 60.91 19.86
CA SER A 262 -2.15 61.92 18.82
C SER A 262 -0.79 62.61 18.63
N ALA A 263 -0.31 62.71 17.39
CA ALA A 263 0.62 63.77 16.97
C ALA A 263 0.38 64.11 15.48
N VAL A 264 0.33 65.41 15.21
CA VAL A 264 -0.32 66.09 14.07
C VAL A 264 0.64 66.27 12.86
N PRO A 265 0.28 66.94 11.74
CA PRO A 265 0.39 66.36 10.40
C PRO A 265 1.47 67.06 9.54
N ARG A 266 2.22 66.30 8.73
CA ARG A 266 3.02 66.92 7.66
C ARG A 266 2.22 66.87 6.36
N ALA A 267 1.64 68.01 6.02
CA ALA A 267 1.03 68.25 4.73
C ALA A 267 2.07 68.06 3.61
N GLY A 268 1.68 67.39 2.53
CA GLY A 268 2.40 67.48 1.26
C GLY A 268 2.85 66.18 0.61
N ALA A 269 2.04 65.13 0.59
CA ALA A 269 2.00 64.18 -0.53
C ALA A 269 0.73 63.36 -0.40
N LYS A 270 -0.23 63.53 -1.32
CA LYS A 270 -1.36 62.61 -1.42
C LYS A 270 -0.74 61.24 -1.75
N PRO A 271 -0.87 60.20 -0.91
CA PRO A 271 -0.41 58.88 -1.30
C PRO A 271 -1.18 58.51 -2.56
N LEU A 272 -0.47 58.33 -3.68
CA LEU A 272 -1.06 57.72 -4.85
C LEU A 272 -1.48 56.33 -4.41
N VAL A 273 -2.80 56.15 -4.27
CA VAL A 273 -3.40 54.83 -4.09
C VAL A 273 -3.18 54.13 -5.43
N GLN A 274 -2.03 53.46 -5.55
CA GLN A 274 -1.77 52.59 -6.68
C GLN A 274 -2.66 51.38 -6.49
N ASP A 275 -3.69 51.26 -7.32
CA ASP A 275 -4.56 50.09 -7.36
C ASP A 275 -3.67 48.86 -7.59
N VAL A 276 -3.44 48.11 -6.51
CA VAL A 276 -2.80 46.80 -6.57
C VAL A 276 -3.83 45.89 -7.22
N ALA A 277 -3.80 45.82 -8.55
CA ALA A 277 -4.55 44.84 -9.30
C ALA A 277 -4.22 43.48 -8.69
N LYS A 278 -5.22 42.83 -8.08
CA LYS A 278 -5.06 41.50 -7.51
C LYS A 278 -4.43 40.64 -8.61
N PRO A 279 -3.27 40.00 -8.37
CA PRO A 279 -2.66 39.17 -9.40
C PRO A 279 -3.73 38.23 -9.92
N LYS A 280 -3.83 38.12 -11.25
CA LYS A 280 -4.76 37.21 -11.94
C LYS A 280 -4.28 35.79 -11.62
N ILE A 281 -4.57 35.34 -10.41
CA ILE A 281 -4.40 33.96 -9.99
C ILE A 281 -5.46 33.23 -10.78
N GLU A 282 -5.05 32.53 -11.83
CA GLU A 282 -5.95 31.62 -12.51
C GLU A 282 -6.56 30.71 -11.44
N PRO A 283 -7.90 30.59 -11.38
CA PRO A 283 -8.56 29.82 -10.35
C PRO A 283 -8.11 28.37 -10.48
N THR A 284 -7.11 27.99 -9.71
CA THR A 284 -6.77 26.59 -9.51
C THR A 284 -7.98 25.98 -8.84
N GLU A 285 -8.74 25.20 -9.61
CA GLU A 285 -9.91 24.49 -9.11
C GLU A 285 -9.50 23.75 -7.84
N LYS A 286 -10.22 24.00 -6.74
CA LYS A 286 -9.98 23.33 -5.47
C LYS A 286 -10.46 21.90 -5.62
N ILE A 287 -9.65 21.05 -6.23
CA ILE A 287 -9.90 19.63 -6.30
C ILE A 287 -9.80 19.12 -4.86
N SER A 288 -10.92 18.67 -4.31
CA SER A 288 -10.92 17.96 -3.02
C SER A 288 -10.23 16.61 -3.26
N LEU A 289 -8.99 16.49 -2.80
CA LEU A 289 -8.25 15.24 -2.86
C LEU A 289 -8.81 14.27 -1.81
N GLY A 290 -8.88 12.98 -2.15
CA GLY A 290 -9.24 11.95 -1.18
C GLY A 290 -8.11 11.70 -0.16
N PRO A 291 -8.36 10.98 0.95
CA PRO A 291 -7.34 10.70 1.96
C PRO A 291 -6.09 10.00 1.41
N ILE A 292 -6.27 9.11 0.44
CA ILE A 292 -5.16 8.41 -0.24
C ILE A 292 -4.38 9.38 -1.12
N ASP A 293 -5.09 10.20 -1.90
CA ASP A 293 -4.47 11.17 -2.81
C ASP A 293 -3.73 12.27 -2.05
N GLU A 294 -4.27 12.73 -0.91
CA GLU A 294 -3.58 13.66 -0.01
C GLU A 294 -2.21 13.11 0.43
N ILE A 295 -2.15 11.83 0.80
CA ILE A 295 -0.90 11.17 1.21
C ILE A 295 0.03 11.01 -0.01
N ALA A 296 -0.51 10.66 -1.18
CA ALA A 296 0.25 10.47 -2.41
C ALA A 296 0.89 11.77 -2.91
N THR A 297 0.19 12.90 -2.80
CA THR A 297 0.68 14.21 -3.27
C THR A 297 1.34 15.03 -2.17
N MET A 298 1.52 14.47 -0.96
CA MET A 298 2.02 15.21 0.20
C MET A 298 3.41 15.79 -0.05
N THR A 299 3.52 17.12 0.03
CA THR A 299 4.80 17.86 -0.07
C THR A 299 5.38 18.16 1.31
N LEU A 300 6.65 18.58 1.37
CA LEU A 300 7.30 18.94 2.63
C LEU A 300 6.57 20.10 3.33
N THR A 301 6.04 21.03 2.53
CA THR A 301 5.21 22.13 3.04
C THR A 301 3.93 21.61 3.67
N ASP A 302 3.28 20.61 3.08
CA ASP A 302 2.08 20.00 3.63
C ASP A 302 2.39 19.22 4.91
N PHE A 303 3.50 18.49 4.93
CA PHE A 303 3.98 17.80 6.14
C PHE A 303 4.25 18.77 7.30
N ARG A 304 4.82 19.95 7.01
CA ARG A 304 5.01 21.03 7.98
C ARG A 304 3.69 21.65 8.44
N ARG A 305 2.68 21.69 7.56
CA ARG A 305 1.33 22.21 7.85
C ARG A 305 0.46 21.25 8.63
N LEU A 306 0.72 19.94 8.58
CA LEU A 306 -0.04 18.93 9.33
C LEU A 306 -0.08 19.21 10.83
N ALA A 307 0.96 19.85 11.37
CA ALA A 307 1.01 20.21 12.77
C ALA A 307 1.46 21.66 12.97
N THR A 308 0.50 22.57 13.05
CA THR A 308 0.71 23.92 13.57
C THR A 308 0.74 23.90 15.11
N GLY A 309 1.69 24.60 15.73
CA GLY A 309 1.67 24.86 17.18
C GLY A 309 2.38 23.85 18.08
N GLY A 310 3.42 23.17 17.58
CA GLY A 310 4.26 22.27 18.40
C GLY A 310 3.72 20.84 18.53
N ILE A 311 2.59 20.53 17.90
CA ILE A 311 2.13 19.16 17.69
C ILE A 311 3.11 18.47 16.74
N ASP A 312 3.29 17.16 16.89
CA ASP A 312 4.18 16.40 16.01
C ASP A 312 3.45 15.95 14.74
N SER A 313 3.90 16.42 13.56
CA SER A 313 3.35 16.01 12.26
C SER A 313 3.35 14.49 12.08
N VAL A 314 4.32 13.81 12.69
CA VAL A 314 4.41 12.34 12.72
C VAL A 314 3.18 11.73 13.37
N GLN A 315 2.75 12.27 14.51
CA GLN A 315 1.62 11.75 15.25
C GLN A 315 0.31 11.97 14.48
N VAL A 316 0.11 13.14 13.87
CA VAL A 316 -1.06 13.41 13.02
C VAL A 316 -1.12 12.44 11.85
N LEU A 317 0.02 12.19 11.20
CA LEU A 317 0.09 11.26 10.08
C LEU A 317 -0.18 9.81 10.55
N ARG A 318 0.38 9.41 11.70
CA ARG A 318 0.13 8.10 12.33
C ARG A 318 -1.35 7.92 12.66
N ASP A 319 -2.00 8.95 13.21
CA ASP A 319 -3.42 8.92 13.53
C ASP A 319 -4.27 8.79 12.26
N LYS A 320 -3.89 9.46 11.16
CA LYS A 320 -4.52 9.25 9.83
C LYS A 320 -4.40 7.78 9.39
N PHE A 321 -3.21 7.18 9.43
CA PHE A 321 -3.03 5.77 9.07
C PHE A 321 -3.82 4.82 9.98
N SER A 322 -3.88 5.10 11.29
CA SER A 322 -4.66 4.34 12.25
C SER A 322 -6.16 4.40 11.96
N ALA A 323 -6.67 5.59 11.58
CA ALA A 323 -8.05 5.75 11.15
C ALA A 323 -8.35 4.95 9.87
N LEU A 324 -7.51 5.09 8.84
CA LEU A 324 -7.66 4.33 7.59
C LEU A 324 -7.61 2.82 7.81
N ARG A 325 -6.76 2.34 8.71
CA ARG A 325 -6.66 0.92 9.09
C ARG A 325 -7.92 0.41 9.78
N LYS A 326 -8.55 1.23 10.63
CA LYS A 326 -9.82 0.90 11.30
C LYS A 326 -10.99 0.87 10.33
N GLU A 327 -10.97 1.73 9.32
CA GLU A 327 -12.01 1.78 8.29
C GLU A 327 -11.91 0.60 7.32
N SER A 328 -10.71 0.35 6.77
CA SER A 328 -10.47 -0.78 5.87
C SER A 328 -8.99 -1.09 5.75
N VAL A 329 -8.64 -2.36 5.90
CA VAL A 329 -7.27 -2.86 5.68
C VAL A 329 -6.81 -2.60 4.24
N ILE A 330 -7.71 -2.70 3.26
CA ILE A 330 -7.38 -2.46 1.84
C ILE A 330 -6.99 -0.99 1.62
N ILE A 331 -7.78 -0.06 2.17
CA ILE A 331 -7.52 1.39 2.06
C ILE A 331 -6.19 1.74 2.76
N TYR A 332 -5.91 1.14 3.91
CA TYR A 332 -4.63 1.31 4.60
C TYR A 332 -3.44 0.85 3.75
N LEU A 333 -3.53 -0.29 3.06
CA LEU A 333 -2.47 -0.75 2.16
C LEU A 333 -2.28 0.21 0.98
N GLN A 334 -3.37 0.73 0.40
CA GLN A 334 -3.29 1.74 -0.66
C GLN A 334 -2.66 3.05 -0.16
N ALA A 335 -2.97 3.47 1.07
CA ALA A 335 -2.36 4.63 1.69
C ALA A 335 -0.86 4.43 1.97
N LEU A 336 -0.44 3.21 2.32
CA LEU A 336 0.97 2.85 2.45
C LEU A 336 1.70 2.99 1.11
N ASP A 337 1.15 2.43 0.04
CA ASP A 337 1.71 2.57 -1.31
C ASP A 337 1.78 4.05 -1.73
N ALA A 338 0.71 4.81 -1.48
CA ALA A 338 0.66 6.26 -1.72
C ALA A 338 1.77 7.01 -0.97
N TRP A 339 2.03 6.65 0.29
CA TRP A 339 3.10 7.25 1.09
C TRP A 339 4.47 7.01 0.48
N PHE A 340 4.75 5.78 0.02
CA PHE A 340 6.02 5.47 -0.65
C PHE A 340 6.19 6.20 -1.99
N ILE A 341 5.09 6.59 -2.65
CA ILE A 341 5.10 7.36 -3.90
C ILE A 341 5.23 8.87 -3.63
N SER A 342 4.94 9.33 -2.40
CA SER A 342 4.88 10.74 -2.06
C SER A 342 6.19 11.50 -2.31
N PRO A 343 6.14 12.77 -2.76
CA PRO A 343 7.32 13.63 -2.90
C PRO A 343 8.18 13.69 -1.63
N VAL A 344 7.54 13.84 -0.46
CA VAL A 344 8.24 13.90 0.84
C VAL A 344 9.08 12.65 1.11
N TYR A 345 8.51 11.47 0.87
CA TYR A 345 9.24 10.23 1.10
C TYR A 345 10.38 10.03 0.09
N LYS A 346 10.17 10.43 -1.17
CA LYS A 346 11.22 10.42 -2.19
C LYS A 346 12.37 11.35 -1.83
N ASP A 347 12.10 12.55 -1.34
CA ASP A 347 13.12 13.50 -0.89
C ASP A 347 13.95 12.91 0.27
N TYR A 348 13.29 12.27 1.23
CA TYR A 348 13.94 11.51 2.31
C TYR A 348 14.87 10.41 1.78
N GLN A 349 14.40 9.58 0.86
CA GLN A 349 15.23 8.53 0.26
C GLN A 349 16.41 9.09 -0.53
N ASN A 350 16.20 10.17 -1.28
CA ASN A 350 17.21 10.81 -2.10
C ASN A 350 18.34 11.40 -1.23
N LEU A 351 18.00 11.94 -0.06
CA LEU A 351 18.97 12.40 0.93
C LEU A 351 19.86 11.26 1.45
N ILE A 352 19.26 10.12 1.80
CA ILE A 352 20.02 8.94 2.26
C ILE A 352 20.93 8.45 1.14
N LYS A 353 20.40 8.30 -0.08
CA LYS A 353 21.19 7.88 -1.24
C LYS A 353 22.36 8.83 -1.49
N ARG A 354 22.14 10.14 -1.39
CA ARG A 354 23.19 11.14 -1.57
C ARG A 354 24.28 11.04 -0.49
N ALA A 355 23.88 10.97 0.78
CA ALA A 355 24.83 10.81 1.88
C ALA A 355 25.68 9.53 1.75
N VAL A 356 25.05 8.42 1.37
CA VAL A 356 25.75 7.13 1.14
C VAL A 356 26.69 7.21 -0.06
N ASN A 357 26.24 7.77 -1.19
CA ASN A 357 27.03 7.84 -2.42
C ASN A 357 28.24 8.77 -2.29
N GLU A 358 28.10 9.86 -1.54
CA GLU A 358 29.16 10.85 -1.34
C GLU A 358 30.07 10.52 -0.16
N GLY A 359 29.69 9.55 0.69
CA GLY A 359 30.40 9.24 1.93
C GLY A 359 30.40 10.38 2.95
N ARG A 360 29.45 11.32 2.83
CA ARG A 360 29.30 12.47 3.73
C ARG A 360 28.38 12.14 4.89
N LYS A 361 28.53 12.85 6.01
CA LYS A 361 27.63 12.70 7.15
C LYS A 361 26.24 13.24 6.79
N LEU A 362 25.21 12.55 7.26
CA LEU A 362 23.82 12.92 6.98
C LEU A 362 23.47 14.34 7.45
N THR A 363 24.09 14.80 8.54
CA THR A 363 23.95 16.17 9.07
C THR A 363 24.39 17.26 8.08
N GLU A 364 25.39 16.97 7.24
CA GLU A 364 25.91 17.92 6.25
C GLU A 364 25.00 17.97 5.03
N VAL A 365 24.59 16.79 4.53
CA VAL A 365 23.77 16.66 3.32
C VAL A 365 22.35 17.19 3.51
N VAL A 366 21.77 17.00 4.70
CA VAL A 366 20.42 17.49 5.02
C VAL A 366 20.36 19.02 5.02
N GLY A 367 21.44 19.71 5.41
CA GLY A 367 21.50 21.18 5.40
C GLY A 367 21.38 21.79 3.99
N GLU A 368 21.76 21.05 2.95
CA GLU A 368 21.74 21.53 1.56
C GLU A 368 20.35 21.40 0.90
N SER A 369 19.49 20.51 1.39
CA SER A 369 18.18 20.21 0.74
C SER A 369 17.01 21.03 1.27
N GLY A 370 17.23 21.88 2.28
CA GLY A 370 16.17 22.66 2.93
C GLY A 370 15.25 21.86 3.87
N ILE A 371 15.58 20.59 4.14
CA ILE A 371 14.93 19.78 5.19
C ILE A 371 15.71 20.00 6.48
N LYS A 372 15.04 20.25 7.60
CA LYS A 372 15.73 20.36 8.89
C LYS A 372 16.11 18.98 9.41
N PHE A 373 17.22 18.86 10.12
CA PHE A 373 17.66 17.57 10.68
C PHE A 373 16.61 16.92 11.60
N GLU A 374 15.88 17.73 12.37
CA GLU A 374 14.75 17.28 13.20
C GLU A 374 13.61 16.69 12.35
N GLU A 375 13.28 17.33 11.22
CA GLU A 375 12.26 16.85 10.29
C GLU A 375 12.69 15.54 9.63
N PHE A 376 13.97 15.40 9.30
CA PHE A 376 14.51 14.14 8.79
C PHE A 376 14.34 13.00 9.81
N GLY A 377 14.64 13.26 11.09
CA GLY A 377 14.42 12.28 12.17
C GLY A 377 12.96 11.87 12.30
N LYS A 378 12.05 12.84 12.22
CA LYS A 378 10.59 12.63 12.21
C LYS A 378 10.12 11.77 11.03
N LEU A 379 10.61 12.06 9.83
CA LEU A 379 10.29 11.27 8.63
C LEU A 379 10.81 9.82 8.74
N ALA A 380 11.99 9.64 9.32
CA ALA A 380 12.53 8.31 9.61
C ALA A 380 11.68 7.55 10.65
N GLU A 381 11.09 8.25 11.63
CA GLU A 381 10.18 7.64 12.61
C GLU A 381 8.87 7.20 11.98
N VAL A 382 8.30 8.01 11.07
CA VAL A 382 7.12 7.63 10.29
C VAL A 382 7.39 6.28 9.61
N GLY A 383 8.48 6.16 8.84
CA GLY A 383 8.82 4.91 8.14
C GLY A 383 9.09 3.68 9.03
N LYS A 384 9.29 3.86 10.35
CA LYS A 384 9.42 2.75 11.30
C LYS A 384 8.08 2.31 11.90
N THR A 385 7.10 3.21 11.92
CA THR A 385 5.86 3.03 12.69
C THR A 385 4.65 2.69 11.83
N ILE A 386 4.65 3.04 10.55
CA ILE A 386 3.74 2.47 9.57
C ILE A 386 4.31 1.14 9.07
#